data_AF-A0AAD7HV12-F1
#
_entry.id   AF-A0AAD7HV12-F1
#
_cell.length_a   1.000
_cell.length_b   1.000
_cell.length_c   1.000
_cell.angle_alpha   90.00
_cell.angle_beta   90.00
_cell.angle_gamma   90.00
#
_symmetry.space_group_name_H-M   'P 1'
#
loop_
_entity.id
_entity.type
_entity.pdbx_description
1 polymer ?
#
loop_
_entity_poly.entity_id
_entity_poly.type
_entity_poly.pdbx_seq_one_letter_code
_entity_poly.pdbx_strand_id
1 'polypeptide(L)'
;MKLFTSISLLLLTGGSAALTVREVQDGQTGVLMVLPPRQTDTGSKPIPDPAHPYIAPGPNDQRGPCPAMNTLANHGYVSRNGITTFEEMILAGQEAFNMDQNLIAGMIVPNFLAHGNLFTNKISIGGISPFVPPLPGNIDGPATLGIAKHGRVEGDASLSRSDAFIGDNRNFNQTIWNTNLEEISQFAVDGPDGPNTVVNVQTFIEIKRQNIESDQALNPQFAMPLRRYNAVFAAPAVALGQVFFLVNPTAGVTNRNFDTSLFSNGTTNLLTKNILNSFFEHQTFPAHWFRASAPVVAATTGAFNAEIAAGLPQWFPGHNDENGVFVADPPAPAPFNTSIACGAYWDQIVNGTPGSLANATGILKQNVDLLNGILFAGSKCSQSVEPAGPTYV
;
A
#
# COMPACT_ATOMS: atom_id res chain seq x y z
N MET A 1 -46.53 27.71 19.82
CA MET A 1 -46.25 28.62 18.69
C MET A 1 -44.75 28.57 18.44
N LYS A 2 -44.31 27.87 17.39
CA LYS A 2 -42.89 27.66 17.05
C LYS A 2 -42.33 28.94 16.42
N LEU A 3 -41.26 29.52 16.97
CA LEU A 3 -40.52 30.62 16.36
C LEU A 3 -39.51 30.04 15.35
N PHE A 4 -39.71 30.36 14.07
CA PHE A 4 -38.74 30.14 13.01
C PHE A 4 -37.81 31.36 12.93
N THR A 5 -36.50 31.13 13.05
CA THR A 5 -35.45 32.13 12.78
C THR A 5 -35.33 32.33 11.28
N SER A 6 -35.40 33.59 10.84
CA SER A 6 -35.40 34.00 9.43
C SER A 6 -34.03 33.88 8.78
N ILE A 7 -33.99 33.28 7.58
CA ILE A 7 -32.88 33.34 6.63
C ILE A 7 -33.14 34.56 5.74
N SER A 8 -32.26 35.57 5.79
CA SER A 8 -32.29 36.69 4.85
C SER A 8 -31.54 36.32 3.57
N LEU A 9 -32.28 36.23 2.46
CA LEU A 9 -31.76 35.99 1.12
C LEU A 9 -31.38 37.34 0.49
N LEU A 10 -30.08 37.60 0.30
CA LEU A 10 -29.61 38.74 -0.49
C LEU A 10 -29.22 38.23 -1.89
N LEU A 11 -30.03 38.58 -2.89
CA LEU A 11 -29.72 38.38 -4.30
C LEU A 11 -28.66 39.37 -4.75
N LEU A 12 -27.49 38.87 -5.15
CA LEU A 12 -26.51 39.62 -5.94
C LEU A 12 -26.14 38.79 -7.18
N THR A 13 -26.23 39.48 -8.32
CA THR A 13 -26.09 39.00 -9.68
C THR A 13 -24.61 38.95 -10.10
N GLY A 14 -24.22 37.85 -10.77
CA GLY A 14 -23.08 37.83 -11.71
C GLY A 14 -21.70 37.46 -11.15
N GLY A 15 -21.22 36.27 -11.50
CA GLY A 15 -19.83 35.82 -11.34
C GLY A 15 -19.68 34.66 -10.36
N SER A 16 -19.73 33.43 -10.86
CA SER A 16 -19.58 32.19 -10.08
C SER A 16 -18.17 32.03 -9.51
N ALA A 17 -17.87 32.73 -8.42
CA ALA A 17 -16.93 32.24 -7.42
C ALA A 17 -17.74 31.35 -6.48
N ALA A 18 -17.61 30.02 -6.63
CA ALA A 18 -18.19 29.09 -5.69
C ALA A 18 -17.59 29.39 -4.30
N LEU A 19 -18.40 29.96 -3.40
CA LEU A 19 -18.09 29.98 -1.97
C LEU A 19 -18.00 28.52 -1.52
N THR A 20 -16.79 27.98 -1.49
CA THR A 20 -16.52 26.73 -0.80
C THR A 20 -16.67 27.03 0.69
N VAL A 21 -17.76 26.55 1.27
CA VAL A 21 -17.93 26.54 2.72
C VAL A 21 -16.77 25.73 3.29
N ARG A 22 -15.82 26.42 3.95
CA ARG A 22 -14.74 25.76 4.69
C ARG A 22 -15.33 25.18 5.97
N GLU A 23 -15.41 23.87 6.04
CA GLU A 23 -15.73 23.17 7.28
C GLU A 23 -14.51 23.24 8.21
N VAL A 24 -14.72 23.69 9.44
CA VAL A 24 -13.68 23.77 10.48
C VAL A 24 -14.18 23.01 11.70
N GLN A 25 -13.38 22.06 12.17
CA GLN A 25 -13.67 21.27 13.36
C GLN A 25 -12.37 21.06 14.14
N ASP A 26 -12.40 21.30 15.46
CA ASP A 26 -11.25 21.17 16.36
C ASP A 26 -9.98 21.91 15.89
N GLY A 27 -10.16 23.10 15.32
CA GLY A 27 -9.07 23.92 14.78
C GLY A 27 -8.46 23.40 13.46
N GLN A 28 -9.00 22.31 12.91
CA GLN A 28 -8.60 21.74 11.63
C GLN A 28 -9.50 22.29 10.51
N THR A 29 -8.96 22.46 9.30
CA THR A 29 -9.74 22.80 8.11
C THR A 29 -9.97 21.54 7.29
N GLY A 30 -11.23 21.24 6.98
CA GLY A 30 -11.61 20.11 6.17
C GLY A 30 -11.15 20.27 4.71
N VAL A 31 -10.66 19.18 4.12
CA VAL A 31 -10.24 19.11 2.72
C VAL A 31 -10.99 17.96 2.06
N LEU A 32 -11.79 18.28 1.02
CA LEU A 32 -12.44 17.25 0.22
C LEU A 32 -11.37 16.52 -0.61
N MET A 33 -11.29 15.20 -0.45
CA MET A 33 -10.43 14.34 -1.25
C MET A 33 -11.02 14.17 -2.64
N VAL A 34 -10.16 14.06 -3.63
CA VAL A 34 -10.57 13.74 -5.00
C VAL A 34 -9.67 12.67 -5.56
N LEU A 35 -10.22 11.74 -6.34
CA LEU A 35 -9.42 10.79 -7.09
C LEU A 35 -8.77 11.52 -8.29
N PRO A 36 -7.45 11.75 -8.30
CA PRO A 36 -6.80 12.46 -9.40
C PRO A 36 -6.96 11.69 -10.70
N PRO A 37 -7.13 12.33 -11.87
CA PRO A 37 -7.34 11.62 -13.13
C PRO A 37 -6.18 10.69 -13.48
N ARG A 38 -6.47 9.69 -14.32
CA ARG A 38 -5.43 8.84 -14.92
C ARG A 38 -4.43 9.68 -15.70
N GLN A 39 -3.14 9.38 -15.55
CA GLN A 39 -2.11 10.04 -16.34
C GLN A 39 -2.29 9.77 -17.84
N THR A 40 -1.98 10.77 -18.66
CA THR A 40 -2.06 10.68 -20.12
C THR A 40 -0.69 10.39 -20.76
N ASP A 41 0.40 10.85 -20.13
CA ASP A 41 1.76 10.46 -20.48
C ASP A 41 2.08 9.11 -19.82
N THR A 42 1.98 8.04 -20.59
CA THR A 42 2.21 6.66 -20.13
C THR A 42 3.47 6.03 -20.73
N GLY A 43 4.27 6.80 -21.45
CA GLY A 43 5.52 6.31 -22.04
C GLY A 43 6.60 6.04 -20.99
N SER A 44 7.52 5.14 -21.33
CA SER A 44 8.74 4.95 -20.53
C SER A 44 9.60 6.20 -20.58
N LYS A 45 10.16 6.61 -19.44
CA LYS A 45 11.06 7.76 -19.30
C LYS A 45 12.00 7.54 -18.10
N PRO A 46 13.17 8.20 -18.09
CA PRO A 46 14.10 8.08 -16.98
C PRO A 46 13.48 8.63 -15.70
N ILE A 47 13.66 7.92 -14.59
CA ILE A 47 13.23 8.30 -13.24
C ILE A 47 14.40 8.01 -12.29
N PRO A 48 14.75 8.90 -11.35
CA PRO A 48 14.21 10.23 -11.19
C PRO A 48 14.64 11.17 -12.33
N ASP A 49 13.83 12.17 -12.62
CA ASP A 49 14.23 13.30 -13.44
C ASP A 49 15.07 14.33 -12.62
N PRO A 50 15.70 15.33 -13.26
CA PRO A 50 16.52 16.33 -12.55
C PRO A 50 15.78 17.16 -11.50
N ALA A 51 14.44 17.24 -11.52
CA ALA A 51 13.65 17.93 -10.50
C ALA A 51 13.42 17.06 -9.24
N HIS A 52 13.72 15.76 -9.32
CA HIS A 52 13.51 14.79 -8.25
C HIS A 52 14.82 14.15 -7.75
N PRO A 53 15.87 14.93 -7.41
CA PRO A 53 17.12 14.36 -6.90
C PRO A 53 16.89 13.63 -5.58
N TYR A 54 17.71 12.61 -5.34
CA TYR A 54 17.77 11.96 -4.04
C TYR A 54 18.24 12.95 -2.98
N ILE A 55 17.50 13.02 -1.88
CA ILE A 55 17.91 13.70 -0.65
C ILE A 55 17.59 12.75 0.50
N ALA A 56 18.61 12.41 1.28
CA ALA A 56 18.45 11.57 2.46
C ALA A 56 17.46 12.21 3.44
N PRO A 57 16.60 11.42 4.11
CA PRO A 57 15.64 11.96 5.07
C PRO A 57 16.37 12.62 6.25
N GLY A 58 15.87 13.78 6.67
CA GLY A 58 16.29 14.42 7.91
C GLY A 58 15.74 13.72 9.15
N PRO A 59 16.17 14.11 10.35
CA PRO A 59 15.80 13.45 11.60
C PRO A 59 14.30 13.53 11.95
N ASN A 60 13.57 14.48 11.37
CA ASN A 60 12.13 14.67 11.60
C ASN A 60 11.27 14.15 10.43
N ASP A 61 11.90 13.64 9.37
CA ASP A 61 11.19 13.18 8.19
C ASP A 61 10.68 11.75 8.41
N GLN A 62 9.39 11.53 8.17
CA GLN A 62 8.78 10.22 8.35
C GLN A 62 9.15 9.29 7.20
N ARG A 63 9.70 8.12 7.54
CA ARG A 63 9.80 6.93 6.69
C ARG A 63 9.16 5.76 7.40
N GLY A 64 8.75 4.73 6.67
CA GLY A 64 8.05 3.60 7.28
C GLY A 64 8.27 2.26 6.58
N PRO A 65 7.32 1.32 6.72
CA PRO A 65 7.48 -0.06 6.23
C PRO A 65 7.45 -0.18 4.71
N CYS A 66 6.98 0.85 3.99
CA CYS A 66 6.86 0.80 2.53
C CYS A 66 8.09 1.42 1.84
N PRO A 67 8.99 0.60 1.23
CA PRO A 67 10.19 1.11 0.57
C PRO A 67 9.89 2.00 -0.64
N ALA A 68 8.80 1.73 -1.37
CA ALA A 68 8.37 2.57 -2.49
C ALA A 68 8.01 3.99 -2.02
N MET A 69 7.19 4.12 -0.97
CA MET A 69 6.84 5.45 -0.42
C MET A 69 8.06 6.17 0.16
N ASN A 70 8.97 5.44 0.79
CA ASN A 70 10.22 6.01 1.30
C ASN A 70 11.08 6.56 0.16
N THR A 71 11.17 5.82 -0.95
CA THR A 71 11.89 6.24 -2.16
C THR A 71 11.23 7.47 -2.78
N LEU A 72 9.91 7.47 -2.95
CA LEU A 72 9.17 8.62 -3.48
C LEU A 72 9.40 9.88 -2.63
N ALA A 73 9.39 9.76 -1.31
CA ALA A 73 9.68 10.88 -0.41
C ALA A 73 11.15 11.31 -0.46
N ASN A 74 12.10 10.38 -0.58
CA ASN A 74 13.53 10.69 -0.75
C ASN A 74 13.84 11.38 -2.08
N HIS A 75 12.97 11.23 -3.08
CA HIS A 75 13.09 11.91 -4.38
C HIS A 75 12.15 13.11 -4.55
N GLY A 76 11.25 13.36 -3.59
CA GLY A 76 10.33 14.50 -3.63
C GLY A 76 9.13 14.33 -4.55
N TYR A 77 8.81 13.11 -4.97
CA TYR A 77 7.56 12.80 -5.68
C TYR A 77 6.34 12.89 -4.75
N VAL A 78 6.55 12.63 -3.46
CA VAL A 78 5.66 13.05 -2.38
C VAL A 78 6.42 13.97 -1.42
N SER A 79 5.71 14.65 -0.53
CA SER A 79 6.30 15.52 0.49
C SER A 79 7.46 14.83 1.24
N ARG A 80 8.67 15.44 1.20
CA ARG A 80 9.92 14.84 1.69
C ARG A 80 9.91 14.54 3.20
N ASN A 81 9.11 15.29 3.97
CA ASN A 81 8.88 15.06 5.39
C ASN A 81 8.06 13.79 5.68
N GLY A 82 7.59 13.09 4.65
CA GLY A 82 6.80 11.86 4.77
C GLY A 82 5.36 12.08 5.23
N ILE A 83 4.86 13.31 5.20
CA ILE A 83 3.46 13.64 5.48
C ILE A 83 2.81 14.03 4.16
N THR A 84 1.94 13.17 3.64
CA THR A 84 1.42 13.28 2.27
C THR A 84 -0.10 13.23 2.23
N THR A 85 -0.67 13.50 1.06
CA THR A 85 -2.11 13.46 0.80
C THR A 85 -2.48 12.29 -0.09
N PHE A 86 -3.78 12.00 -0.18
CA PHE A 86 -4.31 10.96 -1.07
C PHE A 86 -3.90 11.22 -2.53
N GLU A 87 -4.03 12.47 -2.98
CA GLU A 87 -3.72 12.89 -4.34
C GLU A 87 -2.23 12.82 -4.65
N GLU A 88 -1.37 13.28 -3.72
CA GLU A 88 0.09 13.19 -3.88
C GLU A 88 0.52 11.73 -4.08
N MET A 89 -0.02 10.80 -3.30
CA MET A 89 0.31 9.38 -3.45
C MET A 89 -0.14 8.80 -4.80
N ILE A 90 -1.35 9.12 -5.27
CA ILE A 90 -1.83 8.68 -6.60
C ILE A 90 -0.94 9.25 -7.70
N LEU A 91 -0.67 10.56 -7.68
CA LEU A 91 0.13 11.22 -8.70
C LEU A 91 1.58 10.69 -8.72
N ALA A 92 2.18 10.47 -7.54
CA ALA A 92 3.54 9.93 -7.43
C ALA A 92 3.66 8.50 -7.95
N GLY A 93 2.69 7.62 -7.64
CA GLY A 93 2.68 6.24 -8.14
C GLY A 93 2.50 6.18 -9.66
N GLN A 94 1.66 7.05 -10.21
CA GLN A 94 1.52 7.21 -11.66
C GLN A 94 2.82 7.69 -12.28
N GLU A 95 3.40 8.77 -11.77
CA GLU A 95 4.55 9.41 -12.41
C GLU A 95 5.81 8.53 -12.35
N ALA A 96 6.17 8.04 -11.16
CA ALA A 96 7.45 7.39 -10.94
C ALA A 96 7.48 5.91 -11.32
N PHE A 97 6.33 5.23 -11.23
CA PHE A 97 6.23 3.78 -11.46
C PHE A 97 5.29 3.41 -12.61
N ASN A 98 4.62 4.39 -13.22
CA ASN A 98 3.60 4.18 -14.25
C ASN A 98 2.42 3.32 -13.76
N MET A 99 2.09 3.35 -12.46
CA MET A 99 0.97 2.53 -11.96
C MET A 99 -0.38 3.10 -12.38
N ASP A 100 -1.35 2.25 -12.72
CA ASP A 100 -2.73 2.67 -12.94
C ASP A 100 -3.35 3.18 -11.64
N GLN A 101 -4.17 4.21 -11.78
CA GLN A 101 -4.92 4.85 -10.70
C GLN A 101 -5.64 3.85 -9.77
N ASN A 102 -6.30 2.82 -10.31
CA ASN A 102 -7.06 1.88 -9.48
C ASN A 102 -6.14 0.97 -8.67
N LEU A 103 -4.99 0.60 -9.23
CA LEU A 103 -3.99 -0.20 -8.54
C LEU A 103 -3.41 0.58 -7.35
N ILE A 104 -3.00 1.83 -7.57
CA ILE A 104 -2.46 2.67 -6.49
C ILE A 104 -3.53 2.89 -5.42
N ALA A 105 -4.75 3.23 -5.84
CA ALA A 105 -5.86 3.44 -4.90
C ALA A 105 -6.16 2.18 -4.07
N GLY A 106 -6.13 0.99 -4.68
CA GLY A 106 -6.27 -0.29 -3.98
C GLY A 106 -5.24 -0.50 -2.87
N MET A 107 -4.05 0.11 -2.97
CA MET A 107 -3.01 0.04 -1.93
C MET A 107 -3.12 1.12 -0.87
N ILE A 108 -3.37 2.38 -1.27
CA ILE A 108 -3.26 3.51 -0.35
C ILE A 108 -4.57 3.75 0.40
N VAL A 109 -5.72 3.43 -0.20
CA VAL A 109 -7.02 3.67 0.44
C VAL A 109 -7.18 2.89 1.76
N PRO A 110 -6.79 1.61 1.88
CA PRO A 110 -6.78 0.90 3.15
C PRO A 110 -6.00 1.64 4.24
N ASN A 111 -4.86 2.22 3.89
CA ASN A 111 -4.01 2.97 4.81
C ASN A 111 -4.66 4.28 5.27
N PHE A 112 -5.29 5.02 4.36
CA PHE A 112 -6.04 6.23 4.71
C PHE A 112 -7.21 5.92 5.64
N LEU A 113 -8.02 4.93 5.30
CA LEU A 113 -9.15 4.49 6.13
C LEU A 113 -8.71 4.00 7.51
N ALA A 114 -7.60 3.27 7.58
CA ALA A 114 -7.11 2.70 8.83
C ALA A 114 -6.37 3.71 9.73
N HIS A 115 -5.62 4.66 9.16
CA HIS A 115 -4.62 5.42 9.92
C HIS A 115 -4.46 6.90 9.53
N GLY A 116 -5.14 7.36 8.46
CA GLY A 116 -5.07 8.72 7.99
C GLY A 116 -6.00 9.68 8.75
N ASN A 117 -5.68 10.97 8.73
CA ASN A 117 -6.65 12.00 9.04
C ASN A 117 -7.46 12.29 7.77
N LEU A 118 -8.61 11.64 7.68
CA LEU A 118 -9.51 11.77 6.54
C LEU A 118 -10.19 13.15 6.46
N PHE A 119 -10.22 13.94 7.52
CA PHE A 119 -10.78 15.29 7.47
C PHE A 119 -9.81 16.29 6.83
N THR A 120 -8.53 16.22 7.16
CA THR A 120 -7.48 17.12 6.64
C THR A 120 -6.77 16.58 5.40
N ASN A 121 -7.11 15.37 4.96
CA ASN A 121 -6.46 14.67 3.85
C ASN A 121 -4.95 14.53 4.04
N LYS A 122 -4.56 13.99 5.19
CA LYS A 122 -3.14 13.81 5.56
C LYS A 122 -2.91 12.42 6.13
N ILE A 123 -1.76 11.85 5.79
CA ILE A 123 -1.25 10.62 6.39
C ILE A 123 0.27 10.70 6.54
N SER A 124 0.79 10.06 7.57
CA SER A 124 2.23 9.81 7.73
C SER A 124 2.61 8.50 7.05
N ILE A 125 3.63 8.52 6.19
CA ILE A 125 4.23 7.28 5.62
C ILE A 125 5.11 6.54 6.64
N GLY A 126 5.23 7.06 7.86
CA GLY A 126 5.86 6.42 9.00
C GLY A 126 4.84 6.13 10.10
N GLY A 127 5.20 6.48 11.34
CA GLY A 127 4.32 6.34 12.50
C GLY A 127 3.60 7.64 12.87
N ILE A 128 3.26 7.79 14.15
CA ILE A 128 2.65 8.99 14.73
C ILE A 128 3.51 10.22 14.41
N SER A 129 2.86 11.31 13.99
CA SER A 129 3.53 12.57 13.66
C SER A 129 2.68 13.77 14.13
N PRO A 130 3.28 14.81 14.74
CA PRO A 130 2.55 16.01 15.14
C PRO A 130 2.01 16.81 13.95
N PHE A 131 2.48 16.53 12.73
CA PHE A 131 2.01 17.18 11.50
C PHE A 131 0.74 16.54 10.93
N VAL A 132 0.24 15.47 11.56
CA VAL A 132 -1.06 14.87 11.26
C VAL A 132 -1.85 14.87 12.57
N PRO A 133 -2.78 15.82 12.77
CA PRO A 133 -3.60 15.85 13.97
C PRO A 133 -4.54 14.63 13.99
N PRO A 134 -5.06 14.22 15.16
CA PRO A 134 -6.11 13.20 15.24
C PRO A 134 -7.36 13.60 14.45
N LEU A 135 -8.19 12.62 14.10
CA LEU A 135 -9.50 12.90 13.51
C LEU A 135 -10.32 13.82 14.44
N PRO A 136 -11.16 14.72 13.91
CA PRO A 136 -12.02 15.55 14.72
C PRO A 136 -12.85 14.72 15.72
N GLY A 137 -12.96 15.20 16.95
CA GLY A 137 -13.58 14.51 18.08
C GLY A 137 -12.73 13.39 18.68
N ASN A 138 -11.49 13.18 18.21
CA ASN A 138 -10.63 12.05 18.59
C ASN A 138 -11.35 10.70 18.42
N ILE A 139 -12.16 10.58 17.38
CA ILE A 139 -13.07 9.43 17.18
C ILE A 139 -12.35 8.10 16.94
N ASP A 140 -11.04 8.12 16.72
CA ASP A 140 -10.18 6.93 16.64
C ASP A 140 -8.93 7.09 17.51
N GLY A 141 -9.10 7.71 18.68
CA GLY A 141 -8.04 7.93 19.65
C GLY A 141 -7.32 9.28 19.51
N PRO A 142 -6.35 9.55 20.40
CA PRO A 142 -5.76 10.88 20.58
C PRO A 142 -4.69 11.25 19.54
N ALA A 143 -4.33 10.34 18.62
CA ALA A 143 -3.32 10.58 17.60
C ALA A 143 -3.62 9.78 16.32
N THR A 144 -3.26 10.31 15.16
CA THR A 144 -3.16 9.48 13.95
C THR A 144 -1.91 8.63 14.00
N LEU A 145 -2.00 7.44 13.42
CA LEU A 145 -1.05 6.37 13.69
C LEU A 145 -0.03 6.17 12.56
N GLY A 146 -0.34 6.67 11.36
CA GLY A 146 0.49 6.48 10.17
C GLY A 146 0.50 5.03 9.67
N ILE A 147 1.14 4.80 8.53
CA ILE A 147 1.14 3.47 7.89
C ILE A 147 2.00 2.43 8.62
N ALA A 148 2.85 2.85 9.58
CA ALA A 148 3.66 1.92 10.38
C ALA A 148 2.88 1.30 11.55
N LYS A 149 1.61 1.67 11.73
CA LYS A 149 0.80 1.11 12.82
C LYS A 149 0.39 -0.32 12.51
N HIS A 150 0.91 -1.23 13.33
CA HIS A 150 0.57 -2.64 13.29
C HIS A 150 -0.92 -2.93 13.49
N GLY A 151 -1.43 -3.89 12.73
CA GLY A 151 -2.67 -4.63 12.99
C GLY A 151 -3.84 -4.32 12.06
N ARG A 152 -3.91 -3.13 11.45
CA ARG A 152 -4.98 -2.80 10.48
C ARG A 152 -4.53 -2.97 9.03
N VAL A 153 -3.30 -2.57 8.69
CA VAL A 153 -2.73 -2.76 7.33
C VAL A 153 -1.30 -3.27 7.40
N GLU A 154 -0.43 -2.57 8.13
CA GLU A 154 0.89 -3.08 8.51
C GLU A 154 0.71 -4.32 9.39
N GLY A 155 1.57 -5.32 9.20
CA GLY A 155 1.44 -6.61 9.84
C GLY A 155 2.64 -7.51 9.60
N ASP A 156 2.47 -8.76 10.01
CA ASP A 156 3.56 -9.73 10.10
C ASP A 156 3.99 -10.30 8.75
N ALA A 157 5.10 -11.05 8.72
CA ALA A 157 5.70 -11.62 7.51
C ALA A 157 6.15 -10.56 6.50
N SER A 158 6.79 -9.51 7.02
CA SER A 158 7.34 -8.44 6.21
C SER A 158 8.69 -8.85 5.60
N LEU A 159 8.98 -8.37 4.40
CA LEU A 159 10.17 -8.82 3.64
C LEU A 159 11.48 -8.19 4.15
N SER A 160 11.43 -7.13 4.93
CA SER A 160 12.64 -6.42 5.38
C SER A 160 12.45 -5.66 6.70
N ARG A 161 11.31 -5.83 7.34
CA ARG A 161 10.92 -5.21 8.61
C ARG A 161 10.57 -6.37 9.54
N SER A 162 10.85 -6.25 10.83
CA SER A 162 10.46 -7.27 11.81
C SER A 162 8.97 -7.23 12.08
N ASP A 163 8.39 -8.33 12.53
CA ASP A 163 7.06 -8.29 13.14
C ASP A 163 7.07 -7.38 14.37
N ALA A 164 5.96 -6.67 14.60
CA ALA A 164 5.86 -5.68 15.67
C ALA A 164 6.02 -6.28 17.08
N PHE A 165 5.70 -7.57 17.24
CA PHE A 165 5.84 -8.27 18.52
C PHE A 165 7.29 -8.54 18.90
N ILE A 166 8.13 -8.92 17.92
CA ILE A 166 9.52 -9.34 18.14
C ILE A 166 10.54 -8.23 17.83
N GLY A 167 10.13 -7.12 17.20
CA GLY A 167 11.06 -6.06 16.86
C GLY A 167 10.44 -4.82 16.23
N ASP A 168 11.25 -4.17 15.39
CA ASP A 168 10.91 -2.93 14.71
C ASP A 168 10.21 -3.20 13.36
N ASN A 169 8.90 -2.95 13.32
CA ASN A 169 8.04 -3.13 12.14
C ASN A 169 8.11 -2.00 11.12
N ARG A 170 8.97 -1.01 11.36
CA ARG A 170 9.01 0.22 10.57
C ARG A 170 10.31 0.32 9.78
N ASN A 171 11.44 0.15 10.44
CA ASN A 171 12.74 0.41 9.85
C ASN A 171 13.30 -0.81 9.10
N PHE A 172 14.14 -0.56 8.10
CA PHE A 172 14.83 -1.63 7.38
C PHE A 172 15.70 -2.45 8.35
N ASN A 173 15.56 -3.77 8.28
CA ASN A 173 16.27 -4.73 9.10
C ASN A 173 17.28 -5.50 8.25
N GLN A 174 18.58 -5.21 8.46
CA GLN A 174 19.67 -5.84 7.72
C GLN A 174 19.73 -7.36 7.93
N THR A 175 19.37 -7.86 9.12
CA THR A 175 19.42 -9.31 9.41
C THR A 175 18.40 -10.07 8.56
N ILE A 176 17.15 -9.60 8.54
CA ILE A 176 16.10 -10.17 7.67
C ILE A 176 16.52 -10.06 6.19
N TRP A 177 17.07 -8.91 5.81
CA TRP A 177 17.52 -8.72 4.44
C TRP A 177 18.65 -9.66 4.03
N ASN A 178 19.62 -9.91 4.92
CA ASN A 178 20.71 -10.86 4.66
C ASN A 178 20.16 -12.27 4.41
N THR A 179 19.16 -12.71 5.17
CA THR A 179 18.46 -13.98 4.91
C THR A 179 17.83 -14.01 3.52
N ASN A 180 17.14 -12.94 3.10
CA ASN A 180 16.63 -12.88 1.72
C ASN A 180 17.75 -12.92 0.67
N LEU A 181 18.90 -12.29 0.94
CA LEU A 181 20.04 -12.33 0.02
C LEU A 181 20.64 -13.73 -0.10
N GLU A 182 20.56 -14.55 0.95
CA GLU A 182 20.93 -15.97 0.91
C GLU A 182 19.96 -16.75 0.01
N GLU A 183 18.65 -16.56 0.16
CA GLU A 183 17.64 -17.17 -0.72
C GLU A 183 17.83 -16.76 -2.18
N ILE A 184 18.10 -15.47 -2.44
CA ILE A 184 18.44 -14.99 -3.78
C ILE A 184 19.68 -15.72 -4.31
N SER A 185 20.74 -15.84 -3.52
CA SER A 185 21.98 -16.47 -3.96
C SER A 185 21.81 -17.96 -4.30
N GLN A 186 20.79 -18.62 -3.72
CA GLN A 186 20.49 -20.03 -3.95
C GLN A 186 19.54 -20.27 -5.13
N PHE A 187 18.53 -19.42 -5.31
CA PHE A 187 17.41 -19.69 -6.21
C PHE A 187 17.25 -18.69 -7.36
N ALA A 188 18.00 -17.59 -7.36
CA ALA A 188 18.05 -16.68 -8.49
C ALA A 188 18.75 -17.30 -9.69
N VAL A 189 18.53 -16.71 -10.87
CA VAL A 189 19.22 -17.10 -12.10
C VAL A 189 20.22 -16.04 -12.52
N ASP A 190 21.11 -16.41 -13.44
CA ASP A 190 22.09 -15.48 -14.00
C ASP A 190 21.42 -14.33 -14.75
N GLY A 191 22.04 -13.17 -14.70
CA GLY A 191 21.53 -11.96 -15.33
C GLY A 191 22.60 -10.94 -15.68
N PRO A 192 22.20 -9.73 -16.11
CA PRO A 192 23.12 -8.68 -16.54
C PRO A 192 24.04 -8.19 -15.41
N ASP A 193 23.62 -8.37 -14.16
CA ASP A 193 24.39 -7.97 -12.97
C ASP A 193 25.33 -9.10 -12.46
N GLY A 194 25.37 -10.24 -13.15
CA GLY A 194 26.20 -11.40 -12.81
C GLY A 194 25.39 -12.65 -12.46
N PRO A 195 26.07 -13.71 -11.98
CA PRO A 195 25.42 -14.97 -11.65
C PRO A 195 24.51 -14.87 -10.43
N ASN A 196 23.41 -15.63 -10.42
CA ASN A 196 22.41 -15.66 -9.33
C ASN A 196 21.93 -14.26 -8.90
N THR A 197 21.60 -13.40 -9.87
CA THR A 197 21.17 -12.02 -9.59
C THR A 197 19.70 -11.77 -9.93
N VAL A 198 19.11 -12.51 -10.86
CA VAL A 198 17.74 -12.29 -11.32
C VAL A 198 16.76 -13.03 -10.43
N VAL A 199 15.91 -12.27 -9.75
CA VAL A 199 14.90 -12.80 -8.83
C VAL A 199 13.66 -13.18 -9.63
N ASN A 200 13.41 -14.49 -9.74
CA ASN A 200 12.25 -15.03 -10.42
C ASN A 200 11.14 -15.44 -9.42
N VAL A 201 10.03 -15.98 -9.92
CA VAL A 201 8.91 -16.44 -9.08
C VAL A 201 9.36 -17.44 -8.02
N GLN A 202 10.20 -18.42 -8.40
CA GLN A 202 10.69 -19.43 -7.48
C GLN A 202 11.54 -18.80 -6.37
N THR A 203 12.51 -17.94 -6.72
CA THR A 203 13.31 -17.21 -5.73
C THR A 203 12.42 -16.49 -4.72
N PHE A 204 11.34 -15.89 -5.21
CA PHE A 204 10.41 -15.14 -4.38
C PHE A 204 9.55 -16.01 -3.46
N ILE A 205 9.13 -17.18 -3.95
CA ILE A 205 8.46 -18.21 -3.13
C ILE A 205 9.35 -18.61 -1.96
N GLU A 206 10.66 -18.82 -2.20
CA GLU A 206 11.63 -19.18 -1.16
C GLU A 206 11.84 -18.05 -0.13
N ILE A 207 12.05 -16.81 -0.58
CA ILE A 207 12.10 -15.62 0.29
C ILE A 207 10.86 -15.54 1.19
N LYS A 208 9.67 -15.77 0.63
CA LYS A 208 8.42 -15.70 1.39
C LYS A 208 8.27 -16.83 2.37
N ARG A 209 8.58 -18.06 1.96
CA ARG A 209 8.54 -19.22 2.85
C ARG A 209 9.42 -18.95 4.06
N GLN A 210 10.66 -18.56 3.83
CA GLN A 210 11.63 -18.33 4.89
C GLN A 210 11.16 -17.24 5.86
N ASN A 211 10.66 -16.10 5.35
CA ASN A 211 10.18 -15.02 6.21
C ASN A 211 8.92 -15.44 7.01
N ILE A 212 7.93 -16.07 6.35
CA ILE A 212 6.70 -16.48 7.04
C ILE A 212 6.99 -17.57 8.08
N GLU A 213 7.80 -18.57 7.75
CA GLU A 213 8.16 -19.64 8.69
C GLU A 213 8.98 -19.11 9.88
N SER A 214 9.94 -18.22 9.63
CA SER A 214 10.73 -17.59 10.68
C SER A 214 9.86 -16.74 11.62
N ASP A 215 9.03 -15.87 11.06
CA ASP A 215 8.16 -14.98 11.83
C ASP A 215 7.11 -15.79 12.62
N GLN A 216 6.47 -16.78 11.99
CA GLN A 216 5.52 -17.67 12.66
C GLN A 216 6.16 -18.43 13.83
N ALA A 217 7.41 -18.88 13.70
CA ALA A 217 8.10 -19.59 14.78
C ALA A 217 8.53 -18.67 15.93
N LEU A 218 8.87 -17.41 15.64
CA LEU A 218 9.41 -16.46 16.62
C LEU A 218 8.34 -15.58 17.28
N ASN A 219 7.20 -15.40 16.63
CA ASN A 219 6.13 -14.51 17.05
C ASN A 219 4.90 -15.29 17.56
N PRO A 220 4.73 -15.46 18.89
CA PRO A 220 3.51 -16.00 19.48
C PRO A 220 2.21 -15.27 19.09
N GLN A 221 2.30 -14.01 18.64
CA GLN A 221 1.18 -13.21 18.18
C GLN A 221 1.08 -13.13 16.65
N PHE A 222 1.81 -13.99 15.92
CA PHE A 222 1.84 -13.98 14.47
C PHE A 222 0.42 -13.99 13.90
N ALA A 223 0.08 -12.98 13.11
CA ALA A 223 -1.24 -12.83 12.54
C ALA A 223 -1.17 -12.37 11.08
N MET A 224 -1.82 -13.15 10.22
CA MET A 224 -2.00 -12.87 8.81
C MET A 224 -3.49 -12.96 8.45
N PRO A 225 -4.35 -12.09 9.00
CA PRO A 225 -5.77 -12.06 8.64
C PRO A 225 -5.96 -11.77 7.16
N LEU A 226 -7.15 -12.00 6.61
CA LEU A 226 -7.39 -11.97 5.16
C LEU A 226 -6.88 -10.69 4.46
N ARG A 227 -7.03 -9.50 5.07
CA ARG A 227 -6.44 -8.24 4.55
C ARG A 227 -4.92 -8.26 4.50
N ARG A 228 -4.26 -8.81 5.54
CA ARG A 228 -2.80 -8.94 5.61
C ARG A 228 -2.32 -10.06 4.71
N TYR A 229 -2.99 -11.20 4.67
CA TYR A 229 -2.74 -12.27 3.68
C TYR A 229 -2.78 -11.71 2.27
N ASN A 230 -3.81 -10.93 1.92
CA ASN A 230 -3.90 -10.26 0.63
C ASN A 230 -2.74 -9.25 0.43
N ALA A 231 -2.28 -8.54 1.45
CA ALA A 231 -1.08 -7.71 1.34
C ALA A 231 0.23 -8.54 1.19
N VAL A 232 0.34 -9.68 1.86
CA VAL A 232 1.51 -10.56 1.85
C VAL A 232 1.53 -11.47 0.62
N PHE A 233 0.42 -11.72 -0.07
CA PHE A 233 0.39 -12.60 -1.24
C PHE A 233 -0.07 -11.90 -2.51
N ALA A 234 -0.92 -10.88 -2.41
CA ALA A 234 -1.37 -10.08 -3.55
C ALA A 234 -0.65 -8.73 -3.72
N ALA A 235 -0.26 -8.07 -2.62
CA ALA A 235 0.57 -6.86 -2.68
C ALA A 235 2.09 -7.03 -2.84
N PRO A 236 2.73 -8.21 -2.80
CA PRO A 236 4.16 -8.35 -3.10
C PRO A 236 4.47 -8.24 -4.58
N ALA A 237 3.51 -8.58 -5.46
CA ALA A 237 3.53 -8.11 -6.84
C ALA A 237 3.39 -6.60 -6.94
N VAL A 238 3.22 -5.84 -5.86
CA VAL A 238 3.03 -4.39 -5.91
C VAL A 238 4.15 -3.66 -5.16
N ALA A 239 4.63 -4.24 -4.05
CA ALA A 239 5.66 -3.70 -3.17
C ALA A 239 7.08 -4.26 -3.45
N LEU A 240 7.21 -5.41 -4.11
CA LEU A 240 8.49 -6.03 -4.47
C LEU A 240 8.66 -6.26 -5.97
N GLY A 241 7.78 -5.66 -6.78
CA GLY A 241 6.85 -6.54 -7.46
C GLY A 241 6.26 -6.14 -8.81
N GLN A 242 6.52 -4.97 -9.38
CA GLN A 242 5.77 -4.55 -10.58
C GLN A 242 6.73 -4.14 -11.70
N VAL A 243 6.69 -4.71 -12.93
CA VAL A 243 5.56 -5.17 -13.77
C VAL A 243 5.98 -6.17 -14.89
N PHE A 244 5.34 -7.33 -15.10
CA PHE A 244 5.39 -8.04 -16.42
C PHE A 244 4.00 -8.46 -16.93
N PHE A 245 3.65 -8.47 -18.22
CA PHE A 245 4.31 -9.00 -19.45
C PHE A 245 4.08 -8.14 -20.72
N LEU A 246 4.98 -8.27 -21.71
CA LEU A 246 4.64 -8.37 -23.14
C LEU A 246 5.31 -9.64 -23.71
N VAL A 247 4.56 -10.71 -23.97
CA VAL A 247 5.03 -11.77 -24.89
C VAL A 247 4.47 -11.48 -26.27
N ASN A 248 5.39 -11.26 -27.22
CA ASN A 248 5.13 -11.41 -28.65
C ASN A 248 4.99 -12.92 -28.94
N PRO A 249 3.88 -13.42 -29.51
CA PRO A 249 3.55 -14.85 -29.59
C PRO A 249 4.43 -15.69 -30.57
N THR A 250 5.68 -15.30 -30.85
CA THR A 250 6.50 -15.92 -31.91
C THR A 250 7.76 -16.69 -31.49
N ALA A 251 8.01 -16.94 -30.20
CA ALA A 251 9.13 -17.78 -29.79
C ALA A 251 8.68 -18.95 -28.92
N GLY A 252 8.52 -20.13 -29.54
CA GLY A 252 8.38 -21.40 -28.85
C GLY A 252 9.65 -21.79 -28.10
N VAL A 253 9.83 -21.26 -26.89
CA VAL A 253 10.90 -21.65 -25.96
C VAL A 253 10.29 -22.38 -24.79
N THR A 254 10.51 -23.69 -24.76
CA THR A 254 10.01 -24.68 -23.79
C THR A 254 10.88 -24.76 -22.53
N ASN A 255 11.41 -23.65 -22.04
CA ASN A 255 12.11 -23.64 -20.76
C ASN A 255 11.56 -22.54 -19.87
N ARG A 256 11.37 -22.85 -18.58
CA ARG A 256 10.76 -22.02 -17.52
C ARG A 256 11.61 -20.79 -17.15
N ASN A 257 12.17 -20.12 -18.14
CA ASN A 257 12.81 -18.82 -18.04
C ASN A 257 11.72 -17.79 -18.29
N PHE A 258 10.85 -17.62 -17.28
CA PHE A 258 9.84 -16.59 -17.29
C PHE A 258 10.53 -15.23 -17.34
N ASP A 259 10.10 -14.39 -18.27
CA ASP A 259 10.36 -12.94 -18.28
C ASP A 259 10.09 -12.43 -16.84
N THR A 260 11.12 -11.99 -16.12
CA THR A 260 11.17 -11.48 -14.70
C THR A 260 11.22 -9.94 -14.47
N SER A 261 10.13 -9.17 -14.27
CA SER A 261 10.14 -7.67 -14.32
C SER A 261 9.35 -7.22 -13.15
N LEU A 262 10.00 -6.94 -12.05
CA LEU A 262 9.30 -6.48 -10.87
C LEU A 262 10.29 -5.57 -10.15
N PHE A 263 10.24 -4.27 -10.41
CA PHE A 263 11.44 -3.39 -10.45
C PHE A 263 12.42 -3.71 -11.58
N SER A 264 11.94 -4.02 -12.76
CA SER A 264 12.83 -3.96 -13.92
C SER A 264 13.06 -2.53 -14.34
N ASN A 265 14.29 -2.21 -14.74
CA ASN A 265 14.47 -1.05 -15.59
C ASN A 265 13.52 -1.21 -16.78
N GLY A 266 12.68 -0.20 -17.08
CA GLY A 266 11.72 -0.21 -18.18
C GLY A 266 12.31 -0.52 -19.57
N THR A 267 13.64 -0.68 -19.64
CA THR A 267 14.40 -1.17 -20.81
C THR A 267 14.84 -2.63 -20.71
N THR A 268 15.31 -3.12 -19.55
CA THR A 268 15.88 -4.47 -19.42
C THR A 268 14.84 -5.49 -19.01
N ASN A 269 13.76 -5.04 -18.39
CA ASN A 269 12.66 -5.92 -18.06
C ASN A 269 13.13 -7.06 -17.09
N LEU A 270 14.21 -6.85 -16.32
CA LEU A 270 14.74 -7.82 -15.34
C LEU A 270 14.74 -7.27 -13.90
N LEU A 271 14.19 -8.01 -12.93
CA LEU A 271 14.37 -7.74 -11.49
C LEU A 271 15.69 -8.36 -11.02
N THR A 272 16.64 -7.53 -10.63
CA THR A 272 17.91 -7.99 -10.06
C THR A 272 18.04 -7.71 -8.58
N LYS A 273 18.91 -8.47 -7.90
CA LYS A 273 19.37 -8.21 -6.52
C LYS A 273 19.78 -6.74 -6.30
N ASN A 274 20.49 -6.14 -7.25
CA ASN A 274 20.93 -4.74 -7.14
C ASN A 274 19.75 -3.78 -7.10
N ILE A 275 18.73 -4.05 -7.92
CA ILE A 275 17.53 -3.24 -7.93
C ILE A 275 16.77 -3.39 -6.61
N LEU A 276 16.62 -4.63 -6.11
CA LEU A 276 16.02 -4.88 -4.80
C LEU A 276 16.74 -4.11 -3.68
N ASN A 277 18.08 -4.20 -3.61
CA ASN A 277 18.87 -3.47 -2.62
C ASN A 277 18.65 -1.95 -2.72
N SER A 278 18.58 -1.41 -3.94
CA SER A 278 18.35 0.02 -4.16
C SER A 278 17.06 0.51 -3.49
N PHE A 279 15.95 -0.21 -3.63
CA PHE A 279 14.67 0.19 -3.04
C PHE A 279 14.56 -0.15 -1.56
N PHE A 280 15.05 -1.32 -1.13
CA PHE A 280 14.83 -1.82 0.22
C PHE A 280 15.79 -1.22 1.24
N GLU A 281 17.08 -1.25 0.93
CA GLU A 281 18.15 -0.80 1.81
C GLU A 281 18.41 0.69 1.62
N HIS A 282 18.57 1.13 0.36
CA HIS A 282 18.98 2.50 0.07
C HIS A 282 17.79 3.46 -0.13
N GLN A 283 16.60 2.91 -0.38
CA GLN A 283 15.36 3.66 -0.61
C GLN A 283 15.55 4.77 -1.65
N THR A 284 16.16 4.40 -2.77
CA THR A 284 16.48 5.23 -3.92
C THR A 284 16.18 4.46 -5.20
N PHE A 285 15.88 5.16 -6.29
CA PHE A 285 15.85 4.53 -7.60
C PHE A 285 17.25 4.04 -8.01
N PRO A 286 17.36 2.89 -8.71
CA PRO A 286 18.62 2.44 -9.29
C PRO A 286 19.18 3.45 -10.30
N ALA A 287 20.49 3.37 -10.56
CA ALA A 287 21.10 4.13 -11.64
C ALA A 287 20.46 3.77 -13.00
N HIS A 288 20.23 4.77 -13.84
CA HIS A 288 19.60 4.61 -15.16
C HIS A 288 18.22 3.92 -15.11
N TRP A 289 17.48 4.11 -14.03
CA TRP A 289 16.13 3.59 -13.88
C TRP A 289 15.16 4.27 -14.84
N PHE A 290 14.28 3.48 -15.46
CA PHE A 290 13.16 3.95 -16.27
C PHE A 290 11.87 3.39 -15.69
N ARG A 291 10.83 4.22 -15.61
CA ARG A 291 9.48 3.72 -15.32
C ARG A 291 9.00 2.80 -16.44
N ALA A 292 8.02 1.95 -16.12
CA ALA A 292 7.42 1.02 -17.08
C ALA A 292 6.92 1.73 -18.34
N SER A 293 6.90 1.02 -19.46
CA SER A 293 6.51 1.58 -20.77
C SER A 293 5.01 1.66 -21.02
N ALA A 294 4.20 1.10 -20.10
CA ALA A 294 2.75 1.17 -20.12
C ALA A 294 2.18 1.12 -18.69
N PRO A 295 0.92 1.55 -18.46
CA PRO A 295 0.34 1.57 -17.14
C PRO A 295 0.19 0.18 -16.53
N VAL A 296 0.59 0.08 -15.27
CA VAL A 296 0.51 -1.15 -14.48
C VAL A 296 -0.89 -1.31 -13.92
N VAL A 297 -1.59 -2.37 -14.27
CA VAL A 297 -2.97 -2.60 -13.79
C VAL A 297 -3.06 -3.83 -12.89
N ALA A 298 -4.04 -3.87 -11.98
CA ALA A 298 -4.23 -5.00 -11.06
C ALA A 298 -4.38 -6.37 -11.77
N ALA A 299 -4.90 -6.38 -13.01
CA ALA A 299 -4.98 -7.61 -13.81
C ALA A 299 -3.60 -8.20 -14.16
N THR A 300 -2.59 -7.35 -14.38
CA THR A 300 -1.23 -7.80 -14.72
C THR A 300 -0.53 -8.51 -13.56
N THR A 301 -0.91 -8.22 -12.31
CA THR A 301 -0.31 -8.84 -11.12
C THR A 301 -1.02 -10.11 -10.65
N GLY A 302 -2.26 -10.36 -11.10
CA GLY A 302 -3.08 -11.45 -10.59
C GLY A 302 -2.50 -12.85 -10.82
N ALA A 303 -1.86 -13.09 -11.97
CA ALA A 303 -1.28 -14.40 -12.30
C ALA A 303 -0.07 -14.75 -11.42
N PHE A 304 0.84 -13.78 -11.23
CA PHE A 304 2.02 -13.94 -10.37
C PHE A 304 1.62 -14.19 -8.91
N ASN A 305 0.64 -13.43 -8.40
CA ASN A 305 0.10 -13.63 -7.06
C ASN A 305 -0.49 -15.03 -6.87
N ALA A 306 -1.20 -15.53 -7.88
CA ALA A 306 -1.75 -16.89 -7.86
C ALA A 306 -0.65 -17.96 -7.86
N GLU A 307 0.45 -17.73 -8.60
CA GLU A 307 1.59 -18.67 -8.63
C GLU A 307 2.34 -18.70 -7.30
N ILE A 308 2.60 -17.56 -6.67
CA ILE A 308 3.20 -17.50 -5.32
C ILE A 308 2.31 -18.22 -4.31
N ALA A 309 1.00 -17.91 -4.31
CA ALA A 309 0.06 -18.56 -3.40
C ALA A 309 0.00 -20.08 -3.64
N ALA A 310 0.06 -20.53 -4.90
CA ALA A 310 0.11 -21.95 -5.23
C ALA A 310 1.43 -22.62 -4.82
N GLY A 311 2.54 -21.88 -4.78
CA GLY A 311 3.85 -22.35 -4.28
C GLY A 311 3.95 -22.44 -2.76
N LEU A 312 2.99 -21.86 -2.03
CA LEU A 312 2.93 -21.79 -0.57
C LEU A 312 1.54 -22.20 -0.03
N PRO A 313 1.01 -23.37 -0.42
CA PRO A 313 -0.38 -23.75 -0.12
C PRO A 313 -0.65 -23.98 1.37
N GLN A 314 0.40 -24.14 2.19
CA GLN A 314 0.28 -24.28 3.65
C GLN A 314 -0.06 -22.95 4.35
N TRP A 315 0.12 -21.82 3.67
CA TRP A 315 -0.13 -20.50 4.22
C TRP A 315 -1.47 -19.96 3.70
N PHE A 316 -2.36 -19.65 4.64
CA PHE A 316 -3.72 -19.16 4.41
C PHE A 316 -4.03 -18.05 5.44
N PRO A 317 -5.12 -17.28 5.29
CA PRO A 317 -5.54 -16.34 6.33
C PRO A 317 -5.65 -17.01 7.70
N GLY A 318 -4.91 -16.52 8.70
CA GLY A 318 -4.77 -17.21 9.97
C GLY A 318 -3.87 -16.50 10.97
N HIS A 319 -3.72 -17.11 12.14
CA HIS A 319 -2.89 -16.61 13.25
C HIS A 319 -2.30 -17.77 14.07
N ASN A 320 -1.30 -17.47 14.90
CA ASN A 320 -0.82 -18.38 15.92
C ASN A 320 -1.82 -18.47 17.08
N ASP A 321 -2.19 -19.68 17.47
CA ASP A 321 -2.96 -19.93 18.69
C ASP A 321 -2.11 -19.76 19.96
N GLU A 322 -2.72 -20.00 21.13
CA GLU A 322 -2.03 -19.88 22.43
C GLU A 322 -0.79 -20.78 22.59
N ASN A 323 -0.67 -21.82 21.76
CA ASN A 323 0.47 -22.75 21.75
C ASN A 323 1.50 -22.42 20.66
N GLY A 324 1.31 -21.33 19.90
CA GLY A 324 2.16 -20.97 18.77
C GLY A 324 1.93 -21.83 17.53
N VAL A 325 0.79 -22.52 17.42
CA VAL A 325 0.42 -23.29 16.23
C VAL A 325 -0.37 -22.39 15.28
N PHE A 326 0.03 -22.34 14.01
CA PHE A 326 -0.69 -21.57 13.00
C PHE A 326 -2.05 -22.22 12.68
N VAL A 327 -3.13 -21.48 12.91
CA VAL A 327 -4.52 -21.92 12.70
C VAL A 327 -5.26 -20.97 11.76
N ALA A 328 -6.28 -21.49 11.08
CA ALA A 328 -7.04 -20.73 10.10
C ALA A 328 -8.00 -19.72 10.76
N ASP A 329 -8.07 -18.53 10.18
CA ASP A 329 -9.11 -17.56 10.51
C ASP A 329 -10.46 -18.01 9.91
N PRO A 330 -11.59 -17.63 10.53
CA PRO A 330 -12.89 -17.78 9.89
C PRO A 330 -12.91 -17.06 8.53
N PRO A 331 -13.49 -17.68 7.48
CA PRO A 331 -13.63 -17.00 6.21
C PRO A 331 -14.54 -15.78 6.36
N ALA A 332 -14.42 -14.82 5.43
CA ALA A 332 -15.36 -13.71 5.35
C ALA A 332 -16.81 -14.25 5.26
N PRO A 333 -17.81 -13.59 5.87
CA PRO A 333 -19.18 -14.06 5.82
C PRO A 333 -19.76 -13.92 4.41
N ALA A 334 -20.79 -14.73 4.06
CA ALA A 334 -21.54 -14.51 2.84
C ALA A 334 -22.24 -13.13 2.87
N PRO A 335 -22.30 -12.37 1.76
CA PRO A 335 -21.85 -12.71 0.40
C PRO A 335 -20.37 -12.37 0.07
N PHE A 336 -19.54 -12.06 1.06
CA PHE A 336 -18.16 -11.58 0.86
C PHE A 336 -17.13 -12.71 0.63
N ASN A 337 -17.50 -13.97 0.83
CA ASN A 337 -16.65 -15.14 0.57
C ASN A 337 -16.55 -15.56 -0.91
N THR A 338 -16.96 -14.71 -1.85
CA THR A 338 -17.00 -15.04 -3.29
C THR A 338 -15.64 -14.97 -3.98
N SER A 339 -14.70 -14.21 -3.42
CA SER A 339 -13.31 -14.14 -3.89
C SER A 339 -12.40 -13.57 -2.79
N ILE A 340 -11.08 -13.78 -2.91
CA ILE A 340 -10.09 -13.18 -2.00
C ILE A 340 -10.21 -11.65 -2.00
N ALA A 341 -10.38 -11.02 -3.17
CA ALA A 341 -10.53 -9.57 -3.29
C ALA A 341 -11.79 -9.06 -2.55
N CYS A 342 -12.92 -9.75 -2.69
CA CYS A 342 -14.15 -9.36 -2.02
C CYS A 342 -14.07 -9.58 -0.50
N GLY A 343 -13.51 -10.71 -0.06
CA GLY A 343 -13.31 -10.98 1.36
C GLY A 343 -12.30 -10.03 2.00
N ALA A 344 -11.22 -9.68 1.31
CA ALA A 344 -10.22 -8.72 1.79
C ALA A 344 -10.79 -7.29 1.88
N TYR A 345 -11.68 -6.90 0.95
CA TYR A 345 -12.44 -5.66 1.09
C TYR A 345 -13.30 -5.66 2.35
N TRP A 346 -14.07 -6.72 2.56
CA TRP A 346 -14.89 -6.85 3.77
C TRP A 346 -14.03 -6.79 5.04
N ASP A 347 -12.95 -7.57 5.09
CA ASP A 347 -12.05 -7.60 6.25
C ASP A 347 -11.39 -6.23 6.49
N GLN A 348 -11.00 -5.52 5.44
CA GLN A 348 -10.45 -4.17 5.56
C GLN A 348 -11.46 -3.16 6.10
N ILE A 349 -12.70 -3.17 5.64
CA ILE A 349 -13.71 -2.20 6.10
C ILE A 349 -14.25 -2.57 7.48
N VAL A 350 -14.56 -3.84 7.71
CA VAL A 350 -15.23 -4.30 8.94
C VAL A 350 -14.24 -4.49 10.09
N ASN A 351 -13.02 -4.95 9.83
CA ASN A 351 -12.03 -5.20 10.89
C ASN A 351 -10.85 -4.22 10.84
N GLY A 352 -10.48 -3.74 9.65
CA GLY A 352 -9.34 -2.85 9.45
C GLY A 352 -9.64 -1.34 9.51
N THR A 353 -10.90 -0.93 9.58
CA THR A 353 -11.30 0.49 9.54
C THR A 353 -12.13 0.86 10.78
N PRO A 354 -11.83 1.96 11.50
CA PRO A 354 -12.54 2.35 12.72
C PRO A 354 -14.06 2.44 12.50
N GLY A 355 -14.84 1.73 13.32
CA GLY A 355 -16.30 1.80 13.27
C GLY A 355 -16.88 3.18 13.57
N SER A 356 -16.12 4.03 14.25
CA SER A 356 -16.52 5.43 14.50
C SER A 356 -16.67 6.25 13.21
N LEU A 357 -15.99 5.88 12.12
CA LEU A 357 -16.11 6.54 10.82
C LEU A 357 -17.48 6.34 10.17
N ALA A 358 -18.24 5.29 10.54
CA ALA A 358 -19.61 5.10 10.06
C ALA A 358 -20.56 6.22 10.51
N ASN A 359 -20.24 6.90 11.61
CA ASN A 359 -21.01 8.03 12.16
C ASN A 359 -20.46 9.39 11.73
N ALA A 360 -19.49 9.44 10.81
CA ALA A 360 -18.94 10.68 10.30
C ALA A 360 -20.03 11.56 9.66
N THR A 361 -19.80 12.87 9.68
CA THR A 361 -20.65 13.87 9.00
C THR A 361 -19.79 14.82 8.17
N GLY A 362 -20.43 15.71 7.40
CA GLY A 362 -19.71 16.77 6.67
C GLY A 362 -18.68 16.25 5.66
N ILE A 363 -17.54 16.95 5.58
CA ILE A 363 -16.39 16.60 4.73
C ILE A 363 -15.81 15.24 5.13
N LEU A 364 -15.76 14.92 6.43
CA LEU A 364 -15.23 13.64 6.88
C LEU A 364 -16.03 12.47 6.31
N LYS A 365 -17.37 12.55 6.32
CA LYS A 365 -18.23 11.52 5.71
C LYS A 365 -18.02 11.40 4.22
N GLN A 366 -17.93 12.53 3.51
CA GLN A 366 -17.71 12.54 2.06
C GLN A 366 -16.39 11.85 1.68
N ASN A 367 -15.34 12.06 2.46
CA ASN A 367 -14.05 11.42 2.24
C ASN A 367 -14.09 9.92 2.58
N VAL A 368 -14.74 9.53 3.68
CA VAL A 368 -14.97 8.11 4.01
C VAL A 368 -15.72 7.40 2.88
N ASP A 369 -16.78 8.02 2.35
CA ASP A 369 -17.62 7.47 1.28
C ASP A 369 -16.87 7.34 -0.04
N LEU A 370 -16.08 8.34 -0.41
CA LEU A 370 -15.21 8.28 -1.59
C LEU A 370 -14.25 7.09 -1.50
N LEU A 371 -13.54 6.98 -0.38
CA LEU A 371 -12.53 5.96 -0.17
C LEU A 371 -13.14 4.55 -0.12
N ASN A 372 -14.22 4.36 0.64
CA ASN A 372 -14.94 3.08 0.67
C ASN A 372 -15.49 2.72 -0.71
N GLY A 373 -16.06 3.69 -1.45
CA GLY A 373 -16.57 3.50 -2.81
C GLY A 373 -15.48 3.05 -3.79
N ILE A 374 -14.27 3.61 -3.71
CA ILE A 374 -13.13 3.17 -4.53
C ILE A 374 -12.75 1.72 -4.23
N LEU A 375 -12.63 1.35 -2.95
CA LEU A 375 -12.32 -0.03 -2.57
C LEU A 375 -13.40 -1.02 -2.98
N PHE A 376 -14.67 -0.64 -2.78
CA PHE A 376 -15.81 -1.45 -3.19
C PHE A 376 -15.83 -1.70 -4.71
N ALA A 377 -15.60 -0.66 -5.51
CA ALA A 377 -15.53 -0.79 -6.96
C ALA A 377 -14.39 -1.73 -7.40
N GLY A 378 -13.24 -1.68 -6.71
CA GLY A 378 -12.09 -2.54 -6.98
C GLY A 378 -12.28 -4.00 -6.53
N SER A 379 -13.11 -4.25 -5.51
CA SER A 379 -13.28 -5.57 -4.89
C SER A 379 -14.21 -6.51 -5.66
N LYS A 380 -15.07 -5.95 -6.52
CA LYS A 380 -16.12 -6.68 -7.26
C LYS A 380 -17.12 -7.40 -6.35
N CYS A 381 -17.25 -6.97 -5.09
CA CYS A 381 -18.32 -7.44 -4.24
C CYS A 381 -19.69 -7.01 -4.80
N SER A 382 -20.73 -7.79 -4.48
CA SER A 382 -22.12 -7.45 -4.84
C SER A 382 -22.74 -6.40 -3.93
N GLN A 383 -22.15 -6.17 -2.75
CA GLN A 383 -22.66 -5.28 -1.70
C GLN A 383 -21.50 -4.53 -1.04
N SER A 384 -21.70 -3.26 -0.71
CA SER A 384 -20.77 -2.48 0.11
C SER A 384 -21.07 -2.69 1.60
N VAL A 385 -20.08 -2.39 2.44
CA VAL A 385 -20.21 -2.40 3.90
C VAL A 385 -19.74 -1.09 4.49
N GLU A 386 -20.21 -0.78 5.69
CA GLU A 386 -19.77 0.38 6.46
C GLU A 386 -18.64 -0.01 7.43
N PRO A 387 -17.76 0.95 7.79
CA PRO A 387 -16.74 0.73 8.81
C PRO A 387 -17.33 0.17 10.12
N ALA A 388 -16.68 -0.84 10.69
CA ALA A 388 -17.15 -1.47 11.94
C ALA A 388 -16.01 -1.93 12.87
N GLY A 389 -14.77 -1.60 12.53
CA GLY A 389 -13.60 -2.12 13.22
C GLY A 389 -13.37 -1.48 14.59
N PRO A 390 -12.44 -2.03 15.38
CA PRO A 390 -12.09 -1.49 16.68
C PRO A 390 -11.60 -0.05 16.53
N THR A 391 -11.85 0.77 17.53
CA THR A 391 -11.31 2.14 17.64
C THR A 391 -10.16 2.16 18.65
N TYR A 392 -9.21 3.08 18.51
CA TYR A 392 -8.13 3.27 19.48
C TYR A 392 -8.45 4.31 20.56
N VAL A 393 -9.74 4.47 20.89
CA VAL A 393 -10.24 5.43 21.90
C VAL A 393 -9.95 4.95 23.31
#